data_AF-A0A960EF17-F1
#
_entry.id   AF-A0A960EF17-F1
#
_cell.length_a   1.000
_cell.length_b   1.000
_cell.length_c   1.000
_cell.angle_alpha   90.00
_cell.angle_beta   90.00
_cell.angle_gamma   90.00
#
_symmetry.space_group_name_H-M   'P 1'
#
loop_
_entity.id
_entity.type
_entity.pdbx_description
1 polymer ?
#
loop_
_entity_poly.entity_id
_entity_poly.type
_entity_poly.pdbx_seq_one_letter_code
_entity_poly.pdbx_strand_id
1 'polypeptide(L)'
;MNRETKRRLQRQGELGDDGSPKSSKRSAPSANAPREPRTKPRQFVREVNAELRKVAWPTRKETVNLSLIVFVFLVVMTGLIAAMDFLFAEGVLWVIDQ
;
A
#
# COMPACT_ATOMS: atom_id res chain seq x y z
N MET A 1 48.88 -42.40 9.57
CA MET A 1 47.51 -42.03 9.11
C MET A 1 46.59 -43.23 9.32
N ASN A 2 45.65 -43.10 10.26
CA ASN A 2 44.99 -44.25 10.90
C ASN A 2 43.95 -44.92 9.97
N ARG A 3 43.98 -46.26 9.90
CA ARG A 3 43.15 -47.05 8.96
C ARG A 3 41.64 -46.89 9.21
N GLU A 4 41.26 -46.50 10.43
CA GLU A 4 39.86 -46.27 10.79
C GLU A 4 39.29 -44.97 10.25
N THR A 5 40.10 -43.90 10.20
CA THR A 5 39.70 -42.61 9.66
C THR A 5 39.37 -42.75 8.16
N LYS A 6 40.19 -43.53 7.43
CA LYS A 6 39.98 -43.79 6.00
C LYS A 6 38.70 -44.61 5.74
N ARG A 7 38.38 -45.57 6.61
CA ARG A 7 37.13 -46.35 6.52
C ARG A 7 35.89 -45.53 6.87
N ARG A 8 35.99 -44.54 7.76
CA ARG A 8 34.87 -43.64 8.09
C ARG A 8 34.58 -42.66 6.96
N LEU A 9 35.60 -42.06 6.36
CA LEU A 9 35.46 -41.21 5.16
C LEU A 9 34.89 -41.99 3.96
N GLN A 10 35.26 -43.27 3.81
CA GLN A 10 34.72 -44.14 2.77
C GLN A 10 33.27 -44.60 3.08
N ARG A 11 32.96 -44.92 4.35
CA ARG A 11 31.57 -45.19 4.79
C ARG A 11 30.65 -43.96 4.70
N GLN A 12 31.21 -42.76 4.83
CA GLN A 12 30.50 -41.50 4.62
C GLN A 12 30.32 -41.16 3.14
N GLY A 13 30.84 -41.98 2.21
CA GLY A 13 30.56 -41.86 0.78
C GLY A 13 31.21 -40.65 0.10
N GLU A 14 32.23 -40.04 0.74
CA GLU A 14 32.90 -38.82 0.27
C GLU A 14 34.10 -39.08 -0.66
N LEU A 15 34.46 -40.34 -0.91
CA LEU A 15 35.41 -40.71 -1.95
C LEU A 15 34.71 -41.48 -3.06
N GLY A 16 34.88 -41.01 -4.30
CA GLY A 16 34.50 -41.75 -5.50
C GLY A 16 35.34 -43.01 -5.67
N ASP A 17 34.90 -43.90 -6.54
CA ASP A 17 35.53 -45.19 -6.86
C ASP A 17 36.96 -45.04 -7.41
N ASP A 18 37.35 -43.82 -7.80
CA ASP A 18 38.63 -43.38 -8.31
C ASP A 18 39.55 -42.71 -7.26
N GLY A 19 39.10 -42.57 -6.01
CA GLY A 19 39.92 -42.03 -4.91
C GLY A 19 40.06 -40.49 -4.88
N SER A 20 39.31 -39.76 -5.71
CA SER A 20 39.28 -38.29 -5.66
C SER A 20 38.29 -37.80 -4.59
N PRO A 21 38.62 -36.71 -3.83
CA PRO A 21 37.72 -36.16 -2.82
C PRO A 21 36.50 -35.57 -3.54
N LYS A 22 35.31 -36.06 -3.20
CA LYS A 22 34.04 -35.60 -3.74
C LYS A 22 33.76 -34.21 -3.17
N SER A 23 34.45 -33.20 -3.73
CA SER A 23 34.19 -31.79 -3.46
C SER A 23 32.70 -31.60 -3.61
N SER A 24 32.05 -31.29 -2.49
CA SER A 24 30.64 -30.99 -2.40
C SER A 24 30.34 -29.92 -3.46
N LYS A 25 29.87 -30.37 -4.63
CA LYS A 25 29.22 -29.51 -5.59
C LYS A 25 28.05 -28.95 -4.80
N ARG A 26 28.25 -27.75 -4.26
CA ARG A 26 27.21 -26.92 -3.67
C ARG A 26 26.09 -26.95 -4.70
N SER A 27 25.07 -27.75 -4.44
CA SER A 27 23.96 -27.94 -5.37
C SER A 27 23.48 -26.55 -5.73
N ALA A 28 23.54 -26.20 -7.02
CA ALA A 28 22.97 -24.96 -7.49
C ALA A 28 21.55 -24.85 -6.91
N PRO A 29 21.12 -23.65 -6.44
CA PRO A 29 19.80 -23.52 -5.84
C PRO A 29 18.78 -24.15 -6.77
N SER A 30 18.10 -25.17 -6.25
CA SER A 30 17.19 -26.01 -7.01
C SER A 30 16.28 -25.13 -7.86
N ALA A 31 16.15 -25.44 -9.15
CA ALA A 31 15.17 -24.79 -10.03
C ALA A 31 13.72 -24.95 -9.50
N ASN A 32 13.52 -25.82 -8.50
CA ASN A 32 12.29 -26.03 -7.75
C ASN A 32 12.31 -25.43 -6.33
N ALA A 33 13.15 -24.42 -6.05
CA ALA A 33 12.99 -23.63 -4.84
C ALA A 33 11.58 -23.00 -4.86
N PRO A 34 10.74 -23.20 -3.83
CA PRO A 34 9.41 -22.61 -3.78
C PRO A 34 9.55 -21.10 -3.91
N ARG A 35 9.12 -20.55 -5.04
CA ARG A 35 8.98 -19.10 -5.17
C ARG A 35 7.89 -18.71 -4.18
N GLU A 36 8.26 -17.96 -3.14
CA GLU A 36 7.34 -17.32 -2.20
C GLU A 36 6.10 -16.85 -2.97
N PRO A 37 4.89 -17.31 -2.60
CA PRO A 37 3.68 -16.99 -3.34
C PRO A 37 3.44 -15.48 -3.22
N ARG A 38 3.76 -14.75 -4.30
CA ARG A 38 3.39 -13.34 -4.45
C ARG A 38 1.92 -13.17 -4.07
N THR A 39 1.63 -12.22 -3.19
CA THR A 39 0.26 -11.91 -2.76
C THR A 39 -0.62 -11.75 -3.97
N LYS A 40 -1.59 -12.66 -4.11
CA LYS A 40 -2.51 -12.67 -5.25
C LYS A 40 -3.39 -11.42 -5.15
N PRO A 41 -3.70 -10.70 -6.25
CA PRO A 41 -4.58 -9.53 -6.21
C PRO A 41 -5.93 -9.79 -5.52
N ARG A 42 -6.45 -11.02 -5.64
CA ARG A 42 -7.66 -11.49 -4.94
C ARG A 42 -7.54 -11.48 -3.41
N GLN A 43 -6.35 -11.77 -2.89
CA GLN A 43 -6.06 -11.73 -1.46
C GLN A 43 -5.97 -10.28 -0.96
N PHE A 44 -5.32 -9.40 -1.72
CA PHE A 44 -5.24 -7.97 -1.42
C PHE A 44 -6.62 -7.30 -1.33
N VAL A 45 -7.53 -7.54 -2.29
CA VAL A 45 -8.90 -6.99 -2.24
C VAL A 45 -9.68 -7.49 -1.03
N ARG A 46 -9.46 -8.76 -0.64
CA ARG A 46 -10.08 -9.33 0.57
C ARG A 46 -9.57 -8.65 1.85
N GLU A 47 -8.27 -8.37 1.91
CA GLU A 47 -7.64 -7.65 3.01
C GLU A 47 -8.15 -6.19 3.09
N VAL A 48 -8.23 -5.48 1.96
CA VAL A 48 -8.80 -4.12 1.87
C VAL A 48 -10.26 -4.10 2.34
N ASN A 49 -11.11 -5.01 1.89
CA ASN A 49 -12.49 -5.08 2.36
C ASN A 49 -12.59 -5.38 3.86
N ALA A 50 -11.68 -6.20 4.41
CA ALA A 50 -11.65 -6.46 5.85
C ALA A 50 -11.27 -5.20 6.64
N GLU A 51 -10.38 -4.36 6.11
CA GLU A 51 -9.99 -3.09 6.73
C GLU A 51 -11.05 -2.00 6.56
N LEU A 52 -11.67 -1.90 5.38
CA LEU A 52 -12.77 -0.96 5.10
C LEU A 52 -13.99 -1.18 6.00
N ARG A 53 -14.20 -2.41 6.50
CA ARG A 53 -15.25 -2.72 7.48
C ARG A 53 -14.95 -2.16 8.87
N LYS A 54 -13.69 -1.84 9.18
CA LYS A 54 -13.32 -1.14 10.43
C LYS A 54 -13.55 0.36 10.34
N VAL A 55 -13.70 0.90 9.13
CA VAL A 55 -14.04 2.31 8.93
C VAL A 55 -15.47 2.52 9.38
N ALA A 56 -15.66 3.32 10.42
CA ALA A 56 -16.96 3.78 10.84
C ALA A 56 -17.49 4.77 9.80
N TRP A 57 -18.29 4.29 8.85
CA TRP A 57 -18.94 5.14 7.87
C TRP A 57 -20.00 5.99 8.59
N PRO A 58 -20.01 7.31 8.35
CA PRO A 58 -20.93 8.22 9.00
C PRO A 58 -22.37 7.81 8.69
N THR A 59 -23.25 8.06 9.66
CA THR A 59 -24.67 7.80 9.46
C THR A 59 -25.25 8.78 8.43
N ARG A 60 -26.30 8.38 7.72
CA ARG A 60 -27.01 9.25 6.75
C ARG A 60 -27.36 10.62 7.35
N LYS A 61 -27.73 10.64 8.64
CA LYS A 61 -28.11 11.86 9.37
C LYS A 61 -26.91 12.78 9.59
N GLU A 62 -25.77 12.24 10.02
CA GLU A 62 -24.54 13.03 10.20
C GLU A 62 -24.07 13.62 8.88
N THR A 63 -24.06 12.81 7.80
CA THR A 63 -23.67 13.30 6.48
C THR A 63 -24.55 14.46 6.02
N VAL A 64 -25.88 14.32 6.13
CA VAL A 64 -26.82 15.38 5.72
C VAL A 64 -26.66 16.62 6.59
N ASN A 65 -26.51 16.47 7.91
CA ASN A 65 -26.33 17.61 8.81
C ASN A 65 -25.04 18.38 8.50
N LEU A 66 -23.92 17.66 8.33
CA LEU A 66 -22.64 18.27 7.98
C LEU A 66 -22.70 18.95 6.60
N SER A 67 -23.34 18.31 5.61
CA SER A 67 -23.56 18.92 4.30
C SER A 67 -24.47 20.15 4.37
N LEU A 68 -25.50 20.15 5.21
CA LEU A 68 -26.42 21.27 5.36
C LEU A 68 -25.70 22.49 5.97
N ILE A 69 -24.87 22.29 6.98
CA ILE A 69 -24.06 23.35 7.60
C ILE A 69 -23.16 24.00 6.53
N VAL A 70 -22.43 23.19 5.77
CA VAL A 70 -21.56 23.69 4.69
C VAL A 70 -22.38 24.38 3.60
N PHE A 71 -23.53 23.83 3.22
CA PHE A 71 -24.41 24.42 2.22
C PHE A 71 -24.91 25.81 2.64
N VAL A 72 -25.38 25.96 3.88
CA VAL A 72 -25.80 27.26 4.41
C VAL A 72 -24.62 28.24 4.44
N PHE A 73 -23.44 27.78 4.87
CA PHE A 73 -22.24 28.60 4.86
C PHE A 73 -21.89 29.11 3.44
N LEU A 74 -21.95 28.23 2.44
CA LEU A 74 -21.73 28.60 1.04
C LEU A 74 -22.73 29.64 0.53
N VAL A 75 -24.02 29.49 0.87
CA VAL A 75 -25.06 30.46 0.49
C VAL A 75 -24.79 31.82 1.12
N VAL A 76 -24.47 31.87 2.41
CA VAL A 76 -24.16 33.13 3.11
C VAL A 76 -22.92 33.79 2.52
N MET A 77 -21.84 33.03 2.31
CA MET A 77 -20.58 33.57 1.81
C MET A 77 -20.74 34.08 0.37
N THR A 78 -21.46 33.34 -0.48
CA THR A 78 -21.78 33.74 -1.85
C THR A 78 -22.65 35.00 -1.86
N GLY A 79 -23.67 35.07 -0.99
CA GLY A 79 -24.52 36.25 -0.85
C GLY A 79 -23.75 37.48 -0.39
N LEU A 80 -22.81 37.32 0.55
CA LEU A 80 -21.96 38.41 1.02
C LEU A 80 -21.05 38.92 -0.09
N ILE A 81 -20.38 38.02 -0.82
CA ILE A 81 -19.52 38.39 -1.96
C ILE A 81 -20.35 39.13 -3.01
N ALA A 82 -21.51 38.58 -3.42
CA ALA A 82 -22.38 39.22 -4.41
C ALA A 82 -22.89 40.61 -3.96
N ALA A 83 -23.26 40.77 -2.69
CA ALA A 83 -23.66 42.06 -2.14
C ALA A 83 -22.50 43.06 -2.17
N MET A 84 -21.29 42.60 -1.81
CA MET A 84 -20.10 43.42 -1.83
C MET A 84 -19.72 43.83 -3.26
N ASP A 85 -19.79 42.91 -4.22
CA ASP A 85 -19.56 43.19 -5.65
C ASP A 85 -20.57 44.22 -6.18
N PHE A 86 -21.83 44.12 -5.79
CA PHE A 86 -22.87 45.09 -6.16
C PHE A 86 -22.58 46.50 -5.60
N LEU A 87 -22.21 46.58 -4.32
CA LEU A 87 -21.82 47.84 -3.67
C LEU A 87 -20.58 48.47 -4.34
N PHE A 88 -19.59 47.66 -4.70
CA PHE A 88 -18.42 48.15 -5.44
C PHE A 88 -18.78 48.58 -6.86
N ALA A 89 -19.68 47.88 -7.56
CA ALA A 89 -20.11 48.26 -8.90
C ALA A 89 -20.79 49.64 -8.91
N GLU A 90 -21.76 49.88 -8.02
CA GLU A 90 -22.39 51.20 -7.91
C GLU A 90 -21.44 52.26 -7.36
N GLY A 91 -20.60 51.91 -6.38
CA GLY A 91 -19.63 52.83 -5.78
C GLY A 91 -18.58 53.32 -6.76
N VAL A 92 -18.07 52.45 -7.64
CA VAL A 92 -17.08 52.81 -8.67
C VAL A 92 -17.70 53.71 -9.73
N LEU A 93 -18.94 53.42 -10.18
CA LEU A 93 -19.64 54.29 -11.12
C LEU A 93 -19.85 55.70 -10.54
N TRP A 94 -20.24 55.79 -9.27
CA TRP A 94 -20.40 57.07 -8.58
C TRP A 94 -19.09 57.86 -8.47
N VAL A 95 -17.97 57.18 -8.20
CA VAL A 95 -16.64 57.83 -8.13
C VAL A 95 -16.14 58.30 -9.50
N ILE A 96 -16.48 57.60 -10.59
CA ILE A 96 -16.03 57.92 -11.94
C ILE A 96 -16.85 59.05 -12.56
N ASP A 97 -18.13 59.17 -12.22
CA ASP A 97 -19.04 60.22 -12.75
C ASP A 97 -18.94 61.55 -11.97
N GLN A 98 -18.14 61.59 -10.90
CA GLN A 98 -17.85 62.73 -10.03
C GLN A 98 -16.55 63.45 -10.43
#